data_AF-A0A6S5RPN5-F1
#
_entry.id   AF-A0A6S5RPN5-F1
#
_cell.length_a   1.000
_cell.length_b   1.000
_cell.length_c   1.000
_cell.angle_alpha   90.00
_cell.angle_beta   90.00
_cell.angle_gamma   90.00
#
_symmetry.space_group_name_H-M   'P 1'
#
loop_
_entity.id
_entity.type
_entity.pdbx_description
1 polymer ?
#
loop_
_entity_poly.entity_id
_entity_poly.type
_entity_poly.pdbx_seq_one_letter_code
_entity_poly.pdbx_strand_id
1 'polypeptide(L)'
;MSDVRVELRMNAPASTIWQLWEDVANAPQWDTDVRQCTLDGPFRVGTQGLCVLKNGLKMPLQITQVTPLRSYTNTARLLGMRLTFSHYLTPIGTETHVVHAARIEGRLSVLYRPLVRRLLQAAMGQALRNLRSLAEARAVQDTREPLRATR
;
A
#
# COMPACT_ATOMS: atom_id res chain seq x y z
N MET A 1 9.06 -5.74 16.24
CA MET A 1 9.70 -4.66 15.46
C MET A 1 9.54 -5.01 13.99
N SER A 2 9.16 -4.06 13.13
CA SER A 2 9.12 -4.24 11.67
C SER A 2 10.55 -4.29 11.11
N ASP A 3 10.78 -5.11 10.08
CA ASP A 3 12.09 -5.25 9.44
C ASP A 3 12.42 -4.09 8.50
N VAL A 4 11.36 -3.54 7.89
CA VAL A 4 11.40 -2.42 6.95
C VAL A 4 10.31 -1.43 7.36
N ARG A 5 10.63 -0.15 7.28
CA ARG A 5 9.68 0.94 7.45
C ARG A 5 10.08 2.09 6.54
N VAL A 6 9.12 2.60 5.80
CA VAL A 6 9.22 3.83 5.02
C VAL A 6 8.02 4.71 5.34
N GLU A 7 8.22 6.01 5.30
CA GLU A 7 7.17 6.97 5.62
C GLU A 7 7.37 8.26 4.85
N LEU A 8 6.26 8.93 4.53
CA LEU A 8 6.21 10.22 3.85
C LEU A 8 5.01 11.02 4.33
N ARG A 9 5.10 12.34 4.26
CA ARG A 9 3.93 13.23 4.36
C ARG A 9 3.38 13.49 2.97
N MET A 10 2.07 13.56 2.86
CA MET A 10 1.36 13.83 1.61
C MET A 10 0.40 15.00 1.84
N ASN A 11 0.40 15.97 0.94
CA ASN A 11 -0.56 17.08 0.97
C ASN A 11 -1.92 16.64 0.39
N ALA A 12 -2.53 15.67 1.05
CA ALA A 12 -3.82 15.09 0.69
C ALA A 12 -4.51 14.57 1.96
N PRO A 13 -5.85 14.61 2.02
CA PRO A 13 -6.59 14.08 3.15
C PRO A 13 -6.50 12.55 3.19
N ALA A 14 -6.63 11.97 4.38
CA ALA A 14 -6.57 10.52 4.59
C ALA A 14 -7.62 9.76 3.77
N SER A 15 -8.77 10.37 3.47
CA SER A 15 -9.82 9.79 2.61
C SER A 15 -9.34 9.55 1.18
N THR A 16 -8.64 10.50 0.57
CA THR A 16 -8.09 10.37 -0.80
C THR A 16 -7.07 9.23 -0.86
N ILE A 17 -6.21 9.13 0.16
CA ILE A 17 -5.19 8.07 0.25
C ILE A 17 -5.85 6.71 0.51
N TRP A 18 -6.87 6.66 1.36
CA TRP A 18 -7.63 5.45 1.66
C TRP A 18 -8.31 4.88 0.41
N GLN A 19 -8.93 5.72 -0.42
CA GLN A 19 -9.52 5.30 -1.69
C GLN A 19 -8.50 4.67 -2.64
N LEU A 20 -7.27 5.19 -2.67
CA LEU A 20 -6.16 4.60 -3.46
C LEU A 20 -5.72 3.23 -2.92
N TRP A 21 -5.86 2.99 -1.61
CA TRP A 21 -5.56 1.69 -1.00
C TRP A 21 -6.68 0.66 -1.20
N GLU A 22 -7.94 1.08 -1.13
CA GLU A 22 -9.09 0.20 -1.38
C GLU A 22 -9.18 -0.24 -2.84
N ASP A 23 -8.72 0.61 -3.76
CA ASP A 23 -8.64 0.31 -5.19
C ASP A 23 -7.45 -0.60 -5.54
N VAL A 24 -7.49 -1.84 -5.04
CA VAL A 24 -6.43 -2.84 -5.20
C VAL A 24 -6.18 -3.18 -6.67
N ALA A 25 -7.21 -3.13 -7.51
CA ALA A 25 -7.09 -3.38 -8.95
C ALA A 25 -6.18 -2.35 -9.64
N ASN A 26 -6.20 -1.11 -9.15
CA ASN A 26 -5.36 -0.02 -9.65
C ASN A 26 -4.11 0.22 -8.78
N ALA A 27 -3.78 -0.68 -7.85
CA ALA A 27 -2.53 -0.63 -7.11
C ALA A 27 -1.27 -0.48 -7.99
N PRO A 28 -1.17 -1.05 -9.22
CA PRO A 28 -0.03 -0.81 -10.12
C PRO A 28 0.26 0.65 -10.46
N GLN A 29 -0.71 1.56 -10.26
CA GLN A 29 -0.49 3.00 -10.45
C GLN A 29 0.48 3.59 -9.42
N TRP A 30 0.45 3.07 -8.17
CA TRP A 30 1.35 3.52 -7.11
C TRP A 30 2.43 2.48 -6.77
N ASP A 31 2.09 1.20 -6.68
CA ASP A 31 3.07 0.11 -6.52
C ASP A 31 3.52 -0.43 -7.87
N THR A 32 4.52 0.23 -8.46
CA THR A 32 4.98 -0.07 -9.81
C THR A 32 5.72 -1.39 -9.96
N ASP A 33 6.02 -2.11 -8.88
CA ASP A 33 6.58 -3.47 -8.96
C ASP A 33 5.48 -4.52 -9.20
N VAL A 34 4.23 -4.16 -8.88
CA VAL A 34 3.04 -4.97 -9.13
C VAL A 34 2.56 -4.75 -10.57
N ARG A 35 2.37 -5.86 -11.30
CA ARG A 35 1.77 -5.86 -12.64
C ARG A 35 0.25 -5.87 -12.56
N GLN A 36 -0.30 -6.64 -11.64
CA GLN A 36 -1.73 -6.79 -11.43
C GLN A 36 -1.97 -7.20 -9.98
N CYS A 37 -3.03 -6.68 -9.35
CA CYS A 37 -3.48 -7.20 -8.07
C CYS A 37 -5.01 -7.30 -8.01
N THR A 38 -5.53 -8.34 -7.39
CA THR A 38 -6.97 -8.57 -7.26
C THR A 38 -7.31 -9.06 -5.86
N LEU A 39 -8.53 -8.74 -5.40
CA LEU A 39 -9.15 -9.30 -4.21
C LEU A 39 -10.35 -10.16 -4.60
N ASP A 40 -10.53 -11.29 -3.92
CA ASP A 40 -11.66 -12.20 -4.05
C ASP A 40 -12.81 -11.74 -3.13
N GLY A 41 -13.24 -10.49 -3.30
CA GLY A 41 -14.27 -9.85 -2.49
C GLY A 41 -13.92 -8.43 -2.06
N PRO A 42 -14.70 -7.85 -1.13
CA PRO A 42 -14.51 -6.47 -0.69
C PRO A 42 -13.23 -6.30 0.14
N PHE A 43 -12.73 -5.07 0.21
CA PHE A 43 -11.59 -4.71 1.06
C PHE A 43 -11.97 -4.79 2.56
N ARG A 44 -11.91 -5.98 3.14
CA ARG A 44 -12.22 -6.25 4.55
C ARG A 44 -11.37 -7.39 5.09
N VAL A 45 -11.30 -7.49 6.41
CA VAL A 45 -10.61 -8.60 7.09
C VAL A 45 -11.12 -9.96 6.59
N GLY A 46 -10.18 -10.85 6.29
CA GLY A 46 -10.46 -12.19 5.80
C GLY A 46 -10.41 -12.31 4.28
N THR A 47 -10.58 -11.21 3.53
CA THR A 47 -10.56 -11.24 2.06
C THR A 47 -9.20 -11.67 1.54
N GLN A 48 -9.21 -12.65 0.64
CA GLN A 48 -8.03 -13.17 -0.03
C GLN A 48 -7.81 -12.44 -1.35
N GLY A 49 -6.62 -12.56 -1.91
CA GLY A 49 -6.30 -11.98 -3.20
C GLY A 49 -4.99 -12.48 -3.75
N LEU A 50 -4.61 -11.92 -4.89
CA LEU A 50 -3.38 -12.26 -5.59
C LEU A 50 -2.77 -11.01 -6.21
N CYS A 51 -1.53 -10.69 -5.83
CA CYS A 51 -0.72 -9.76 -6.60
C CYS A 51 0.26 -10.56 -7.49
N VAL A 52 0.42 -10.13 -8.73
CA VAL A 52 1.41 -10.64 -9.67
C VAL A 52 2.44 -9.53 -9.91
N LEU A 53 3.70 -9.81 -9.62
CA LEU A 53 4.79 -8.87 -9.84
C LEU A 53 5.16 -8.80 -11.33
N LYS A 54 5.85 -7.73 -11.73
CA LYS A 54 6.34 -7.54 -13.11
C LYS A 54 7.27 -8.66 -13.58
N ASN A 55 8.03 -9.27 -12.67
CA ASN A 55 8.89 -10.42 -12.96
C ASN A 55 8.12 -11.77 -13.03
N GLY A 56 6.79 -11.76 -12.94
CA GLY A 56 5.94 -12.95 -13.05
C GLY A 56 5.71 -13.71 -11.74
N LEU A 57 6.38 -13.33 -10.65
CA LEU A 57 6.16 -13.95 -9.34
C LEU A 57 4.76 -13.65 -8.82
N LYS A 58 4.12 -14.70 -8.29
CA LYS A 58 2.77 -14.64 -7.72
C LYS A 58 2.85 -14.54 -6.21
N MET A 59 2.13 -13.56 -5.65
CA MET A 59 2.05 -13.28 -4.22
C MET A 59 0.60 -13.38 -3.76
N PRO A 60 0.13 -14.57 -3.36
CA PRO A 60 -1.15 -14.70 -2.69
C PRO A 60 -1.15 -13.85 -1.43
N LEU A 61 -2.21 -13.08 -1.23
CA LEU A 61 -2.35 -12.16 -0.12
C LEU A 61 -3.67 -12.36 0.62
N GLN A 62 -3.73 -11.85 1.84
CA GLN A 62 -4.94 -11.80 2.63
C GLN A 62 -4.97 -10.53 3.47
N ILE A 63 -6.10 -9.83 3.48
CA ILE A 63 -6.34 -8.71 4.38
C ILE A 63 -6.60 -9.26 5.78
N THR A 64 -5.81 -8.82 6.76
CA THR A 64 -5.83 -9.35 8.14
C THR A 64 -6.34 -8.35 9.17
N GLN A 65 -6.18 -7.05 8.91
CA GLN A 65 -6.71 -5.97 9.76
C GLN A 65 -7.12 -4.79 8.88
N VAL A 66 -8.21 -4.13 9.24
CA VAL A 66 -8.69 -2.90 8.59
C VAL A 66 -9.26 -1.98 9.66
N THR A 67 -8.76 -0.77 9.74
CA THR A 67 -9.34 0.34 10.50
C THR A 67 -9.54 1.49 9.51
N PRO A 68 -10.78 1.76 9.06
CA PRO A 68 -11.06 2.75 8.03
C PRO A 68 -10.40 4.10 8.28
N LEU A 69 -9.82 4.68 7.23
CA LEU A 69 -9.11 5.97 7.24
C LEU A 69 -7.89 6.03 8.19
N ARG A 70 -7.45 4.90 8.74
CA ARG A 70 -6.35 4.85 9.73
C ARG A 70 -5.30 3.81 9.40
N SER A 71 -5.69 2.57 9.11
CA SER A 71 -4.72 1.52 8.84
C SER A 71 -5.32 0.29 8.17
N TYR A 72 -4.48 -0.45 7.48
CA TYR A 72 -4.78 -1.84 7.13
C TYR A 72 -3.50 -2.67 7.16
N THR A 73 -3.65 -3.98 7.37
CA THR A 73 -2.56 -4.93 7.30
C THR A 73 -2.94 -6.09 6.40
N ASN A 74 -2.06 -6.44 5.47
CA ASN A 74 -2.19 -7.63 4.65
C ASN A 74 -0.97 -8.53 4.83
N THR A 75 -1.20 -9.84 4.71
CA THR A 75 -0.10 -10.80 4.55
C THR A 75 0.06 -11.13 3.09
N ALA A 76 1.27 -11.49 2.68
CA ALA A 76 1.57 -12.03 1.38
C ALA A 76 2.57 -13.18 1.50
N ARG A 77 2.53 -14.13 0.56
CA ARG A 77 3.50 -15.23 0.50
C ARG A 77 4.37 -15.11 -0.74
N LEU A 78 5.69 -15.22 -0.56
CA LEU A 78 6.65 -15.18 -1.65
C LEU A 78 7.76 -16.20 -1.38
N LEU A 79 7.91 -17.20 -2.26
CA LEU A 79 8.99 -18.19 -2.19
C LEU A 79 9.17 -18.82 -0.80
N GLY A 80 8.05 -19.22 -0.16
CA GLY A 80 8.05 -19.83 1.18
C GLY A 80 8.27 -18.86 2.35
N MET A 81 8.43 -17.56 2.09
CA MET A 81 8.43 -16.51 3.10
C MET A 81 7.03 -15.94 3.29
N ARG A 82 6.71 -15.56 4.53
CA ARG A 82 5.54 -14.76 4.86
C ARG A 82 5.97 -13.32 5.04
N LEU A 83 5.35 -12.44 4.28
CA LEU A 83 5.52 -11.00 4.39
C LEU A 83 4.25 -10.42 5.02
N THR A 84 4.39 -9.60 6.03
CA THR A 84 3.27 -8.87 6.64
C THR A 84 3.49 -7.40 6.40
N PHE A 85 2.60 -6.77 5.65
CA PHE A 85 2.63 -5.36 5.31
C PHE A 85 1.59 -4.61 6.12
N SER A 86 2.03 -3.61 6.86
CA SER A 86 1.15 -2.73 7.64
C SER A 86 1.23 -1.31 7.11
N HIS A 87 0.07 -0.72 6.92
CA HIS A 87 -0.12 0.60 6.33
C HIS A 87 -0.84 1.48 7.35
N TYR A 88 -0.32 2.69 7.59
CA TYR A 88 -0.90 3.62 8.57
C TYR A 88 -1.06 5.02 7.97
N LEU A 89 -2.15 5.67 8.34
CA LEU A 89 -2.48 7.07 8.07
C LEU A 89 -2.62 7.79 9.41
N THR A 90 -1.88 8.89 9.55
CA THR A 90 -2.04 9.83 10.65
C THR A 90 -2.32 11.21 10.06
N PRO A 91 -3.56 11.71 10.12
CA PRO A 91 -3.87 13.08 9.70
C PRO A 91 -3.07 14.12 10.53
N ILE A 92 -2.51 15.12 9.86
CA ILE A 92 -1.75 16.23 10.46
C ILE A 92 -2.16 17.53 9.77
N GLY A 93 -3.18 18.21 10.31
CA GLY A 93 -3.73 19.41 9.67
C GLY A 93 -4.34 19.08 8.31
N THR A 94 -3.83 19.70 7.25
CA THR A 94 -4.23 19.44 5.85
C THR A 94 -3.41 18.33 5.19
N GLU A 95 -2.34 17.88 5.83
CA GLU A 95 -1.49 16.78 5.34
C GLU A 95 -1.87 15.45 6.01
N THR A 96 -1.42 14.36 5.41
CA THR A 96 -1.47 13.03 6.04
C THR A 96 -0.07 12.44 6.09
N HIS A 97 0.35 11.99 7.27
CA HIS A 97 1.56 11.18 7.42
C HIS A 97 1.22 9.72 7.14
N VAL A 98 1.91 9.15 6.16
CA VAL A 98 1.69 7.80 5.65
C VAL A 98 2.90 6.93 5.93
N VAL A 99 2.65 5.72 6.41
CA VAL A 99 3.69 4.77 6.79
C VAL A 99 3.38 3.43 6.15
N HIS A 100 4.36 2.85 5.46
CA HIS A 100 4.35 1.45 5.07
C HIS A 100 5.45 0.71 5.85
N ALA A 101 5.08 -0.36 6.54
CA ALA A 101 6.00 -1.22 7.28
C ALA A 101 5.88 -2.66 6.78
N ALA A 102 7.00 -3.38 6.75
CA ALA A 102 7.01 -4.80 6.40
C ALA A 102 7.72 -5.62 7.48
N ARG A 103 7.19 -6.82 7.74
CA ARG A 103 7.81 -7.86 8.55
C ARG A 103 8.02 -9.09 7.69
N ILE A 104 9.20 -9.70 7.82
CA ILE A 104 9.64 -10.87 7.04
C ILE A 104 9.73 -12.06 7.98
N GLU A 105 8.95 -13.11 7.72
CA GLU A 105 8.90 -14.31 8.56
C GLU A 105 9.09 -15.58 7.72
N GLY A 106 9.51 -16.67 8.39
CA GLY A 106 9.71 -17.99 7.77
C GLY A 106 11.16 -18.46 7.79
N ARG A 107 11.37 -19.77 7.63
CA ARG A 107 12.70 -20.40 7.78
C ARG A 107 13.71 -19.90 6.74
N LEU A 108 13.27 -19.71 5.49
CA LEU A 108 14.09 -19.17 4.40
C LEU A 108 14.46 -17.70 4.57
N SER A 109 13.71 -16.96 5.40
CA SER A 109 13.99 -15.55 5.64
C SER A 109 15.33 -15.32 6.33
N VAL A 110 15.86 -16.30 7.08
CA VAL A 110 17.13 -16.16 7.81
C VAL A 110 18.29 -15.92 6.83
N LEU A 111 18.33 -16.68 5.73
CA LEU A 111 19.39 -16.59 4.74
C LEU A 111 19.27 -15.34 3.87
N TYR A 112 18.05 -15.02 3.42
CA TYR A 112 17.81 -13.96 2.44
C TYR A 112 17.39 -12.62 3.06
N ARG A 113 17.29 -12.52 4.40
CA ARG A 113 16.78 -11.34 5.10
C ARG A 113 17.41 -10.02 4.66
N PRO A 114 18.76 -9.89 4.63
CA PRO A 114 19.38 -8.62 4.30
C PRO A 114 19.05 -8.16 2.87
N LEU A 115 19.00 -9.12 1.94
CA LEU A 115 18.64 -8.87 0.55
C LEU A 115 17.17 -8.45 0.43
N VAL A 116 16.25 -9.26 0.97
CA VAL A 116 14.80 -8.99 0.92
C VAL A 116 14.48 -7.65 1.59
N ARG A 117 15.13 -7.33 2.71
CA ARG A 117 14.98 -6.05 3.40
C ARG A 117 15.36 -4.88 2.49
N ARG A 118 16.50 -4.95 1.79
CA ARG A 118 16.94 -3.90 0.85
C ARG A 118 15.97 -3.72 -0.31
N LEU A 119 15.51 -4.84 -0.89
CA LEU A 119 14.55 -4.82 -2.00
C LEU A 119 13.22 -4.19 -1.55
N LEU A 120 12.67 -4.62 -0.41
CA LEU A 120 11.44 -4.06 0.16
C LEU A 120 11.59 -2.58 0.50
N GLN A 121 12.71 -2.16 1.08
CA GLN A 121 12.96 -0.74 1.38
C GLN A 121 12.90 0.12 0.10
N ALA A 122 13.54 -0.34 -0.97
CA ALA A 122 13.54 0.37 -2.26
C ALA A 122 12.14 0.38 -2.90
N ALA A 123 11.49 -0.78 -2.99
CA ALA A 123 10.16 -0.95 -3.58
C ALA A 123 9.10 -0.13 -2.84
N MET A 124 8.99 -0.28 -1.52
CA MET A 124 8.03 0.45 -0.71
C MET A 124 8.31 1.97 -0.73
N GLY A 125 9.58 2.37 -0.76
CA GLY A 125 9.95 3.77 -0.88
C GLY A 125 9.51 4.38 -2.21
N GLN A 126 9.66 3.64 -3.31
CA GLN A 126 9.15 4.08 -4.62
C GLN A 126 7.62 4.11 -4.63
N ALA A 127 6.97 3.10 -4.06
CA ALA A 127 5.52 3.02 -3.96
C ALA A 127 4.93 4.23 -3.21
N LEU A 128 5.53 4.62 -2.08
CA LEU A 128 5.10 5.81 -1.34
C LEU A 128 5.30 7.12 -2.13
N ARG A 129 6.38 7.25 -2.91
CA ARG A 129 6.59 8.43 -3.76
C ARG A 129 5.52 8.54 -4.85
N ASN A 130 5.21 7.43 -5.52
CA ASN A 130 4.16 7.41 -6.54
C ASN A 130 2.78 7.68 -5.92
N LEU A 131 2.49 7.06 -4.77
CA LEU A 131 1.25 7.26 -4.03
C LEU A 131 1.06 8.73 -3.64
N ARG A 132 2.13 9.40 -3.19
CA ARG A 132 2.11 10.83 -2.89
C ARG A 132 1.71 11.65 -4.11
N SER A 133 2.37 11.45 -5.25
CA SER A 133 2.07 12.18 -6.48
C SER A 133 0.60 12.00 -6.90
N LEU A 134 0.06 10.78 -6.81
CA LEU A 134 -1.35 10.52 -7.14
C LEU A 134 -2.31 11.14 -6.14
N ALA A 135 -2.03 11.03 -4.84
CA ALA A 135 -2.89 11.57 -3.79
C ALA A 135 -2.96 13.10 -3.86
N GLU A 136 -1.82 13.78 -4.03
CA GLU A 136 -1.75 15.24 -4.15
C GLU A 136 -2.43 15.72 -5.44
N ALA A 137 -2.28 14.99 -6.55
CA ALA A 137 -2.98 15.31 -7.80
C ALA A 137 -4.50 15.22 -7.66
N ARG A 138 -5.02 14.17 -7.00
CA ARG A 138 -6.46 14.01 -6.74
C ARG A 138 -7.00 15.10 -5.81
N ALA A 139 -6.27 15.43 -4.74
CA ALA A 139 -6.68 16.48 -3.80
C ALA A 139 -6.81 17.87 -4.47
N VAL A 140 -5.94 18.18 -5.43
CA VAL A 140 -6.04 19.43 -6.22
C VAL A 140 -7.25 19.42 -7.15
N GLN A 141 -7.62 18.27 -7.72
CA GLN A 141 -8.79 18.15 -8.59
C GLN A 141 -10.10 18.34 -7.80
N ASP A 142 -10.22 17.68 -6.65
CA ASP A 142 -11.39 17.78 -5.77
C ASP A 142 -11.61 19.23 -5.28
N THR A 143 -10.51 19.98 -5.07
CA THR A 143 -10.57 21.40 -4.68
C THR A 143 -11.02 22.31 -5.83
N ARG A 144 -10.79 21.92 -7.09
CA ARG A 144 -11.12 22.72 -8.30
C ARG A 144 -12.55 22.49 -8.81
N GLU A 145 -13.25 21.45 -8.36
CA GLU A 145 -14.58 21.08 -8.85
C GLU A 145 -15.83 21.72 -8.17
N PRO A 146 -15.78 22.63 -7.17
CA PRO A 146 -17.01 23.08 -6.51
C PRO A 146 -17.89 24.08 -7.32
N LEU A 147 -17.52 24.45 -8.55
CA LEU A 147 -18.20 25.53 -9.32
C LEU A 147 -18.87 25.10 -10.64
N ARG A 148 -18.94 23.80 -10.98
CA ARG A 148 -19.57 23.34 -12.25
C ARG A 148 -21.00 22.77 -12.11
N ALA A 149 -21.53 22.64 -10.90
CA ALA A 149 -22.90 22.18 -10.67
C ALA A 149 -23.86 23.34 -10.38
N THR A 150 -24.08 24.22 -11.35
CA THR A 150 -25.30 25.03 -11.42
C THR A 150 -25.62 25.32 -12.88
N ARG A 151 -26.38 24.43 -13.52
CA ARG A 151 -27.18 24.76 -14.69
C ARG A 151 -28.37 23.84 -14.78
#